data_AF-A0AAD9N4K4-F1
#
_entry.id   AF-A0AAD9N4K4-F1
#
_cell.length_a   1.000
_cell.length_b   1.000
_cell.length_c   1.000
_cell.angle_alpha   90.00
_cell.angle_beta   90.00
_cell.angle_gamma   90.00
#
_symmetry.space_group_name_H-M   'P 1'
#
loop_
_entity.id
_entity.type
_entity.pdbx_description
1 polymer ?
#
loop_
_entity_poly.entity_id
_entity_poly.type
_entity_poly.pdbx_seq_one_letter_code
_entity_poly.pdbx_strand_id
1 'polypeptide(L)'
;MHWFDKAVKRVIRTRDFKRMCLDAETNYGLDSHWYHACGNYFHTVDRGRSYAFIGAYAQEPPAFICAKAGSSINSVSPATQTVGVHGSFWINDECIQRHDMDFKKVILKNSFADLRSALDTGEIDVAFLPENEAGGFKKLGSVISCAKTGAAFMIRKDMVDKMQWFDRAVKRLIRTRDFKRMCQNAETNYAAAVCNRPTLKCWTSRHWQLAVDGSPPAAYVIAVSTVLSDFGVK
;
A
#
# COMPACT_ATOMS: atom_id res chain seq x y z
N MET A 1 15.90 33.01 -1.06
CA MET A 1 14.71 32.18 -1.38
C MET A 1 14.61 31.95 -2.90
N HIS A 2 15.68 31.46 -3.55
CA HIS A 2 15.74 31.30 -5.02
C HIS A 2 16.44 30.00 -5.49
N TRP A 3 16.99 29.22 -4.56
CA TRP A 3 17.67 27.96 -4.86
C TRP A 3 16.72 26.75 -4.88
N PHE A 4 15.66 26.77 -4.06
CA PHE A 4 14.66 25.70 -3.97
C PHE A 4 13.84 25.52 -5.26
N ASP A 5 13.60 26.60 -5.99
CA ASP A 5 12.75 26.62 -7.19
C ASP A 5 13.45 26.04 -8.44
N LYS A 6 14.80 25.96 -8.41
CA LYS A 6 15.59 25.35 -9.47
C LYS A 6 15.79 23.84 -9.32
N ALA A 7 15.61 23.28 -8.12
CA ALA A 7 15.79 21.84 -7.87
C ALA A 7 14.64 20.98 -8.43
N VAL A 8 13.47 21.57 -8.68
CA VAL A 8 12.23 20.83 -8.97
C VAL A 8 12.03 20.50 -10.47
N LYS A 9 12.87 21.01 -11.39
CA LYS A 9 12.57 20.99 -12.85
C LYS A 9 13.23 19.90 -13.72
N ARG A 10 13.90 18.86 -13.19
CA ARG A 10 14.46 17.77 -14.03
C ARG A 10 13.63 16.48 -13.93
N VAL A 11 12.88 16.19 -15.00
CA VAL A 11 11.94 15.06 -15.16
C VAL A 11 12.53 14.01 -16.11
N ILE A 12 12.41 12.73 -15.78
CA ILE A 12 12.57 11.59 -16.70
C ILE A 12 11.36 10.66 -16.51
N ARG A 13 11.04 9.91 -17.55
CA ARG A 13 10.11 8.77 -17.54
C ARG A 13 10.96 7.51 -17.53
N THR A 14 10.80 6.60 -16.57
CA THR A 14 11.23 5.21 -16.76
C THR A 14 10.13 4.25 -16.31
N ARG A 15 9.78 3.33 -17.22
CA ARG A 15 8.93 2.17 -16.94
C ARG A 15 9.55 1.23 -15.90
N ASP A 16 10.84 1.38 -15.58
CA ASP A 16 11.60 0.52 -14.66
C ASP A 16 11.49 0.91 -13.18
N PHE A 17 11.15 2.16 -12.87
CA PHE A 17 11.13 2.66 -11.48
C PHE A 17 10.02 2.03 -10.62
N LYS A 18 8.92 1.58 -11.25
CA LYS A 18 7.87 0.82 -10.56
C LYS A 18 8.45 -0.45 -9.92
N ARG A 19 9.37 -1.15 -10.60
CA ARG A 19 9.94 -2.43 -10.13
C ARG A 19 10.83 -2.26 -8.90
N MET A 20 11.46 -1.10 -8.72
CA MET A 20 12.54 -0.96 -7.72
C MET A 20 12.06 -0.79 -6.29
N CYS A 21 10.89 -0.16 -6.06
CA CYS A 21 10.19 -0.26 -4.77
C CYS A 21 9.26 -1.48 -4.75
N LEU A 22 8.57 -1.79 -5.87
CA LEU A 22 7.49 -2.80 -5.91
C LEU A 22 7.93 -4.25 -6.12
N ASP A 23 9.22 -4.56 -6.28
CA ASP A 23 9.68 -5.92 -6.07
C ASP A 23 9.50 -6.23 -4.60
N ALA A 24 8.28 -6.65 -4.27
CA ALA A 24 7.85 -7.04 -2.94
C ALA A 24 8.70 -8.19 -2.39
N GLU A 25 9.42 -8.88 -3.27
CA GLU A 25 10.34 -9.96 -2.94
C GLU A 25 11.73 -9.46 -2.55
N THR A 26 12.22 -8.33 -3.10
CA THR A 26 13.63 -7.95 -2.90
C THR A 26 13.84 -6.62 -2.20
N ASN A 27 12.88 -5.66 -2.26
CA ASN A 27 13.03 -4.30 -1.70
C ASN A 27 14.40 -3.66 -2.02
N TYR A 28 14.99 -4.07 -3.14
CA TYR A 28 16.44 -3.97 -3.38
C TYR A 28 16.93 -2.53 -3.42
N GLY A 29 16.11 -1.60 -3.91
CA GLY A 29 16.51 -0.20 -3.98
C GLY A 29 16.60 0.48 -2.62
N LEU A 30 15.82 0.04 -1.62
CA LEU A 30 15.87 0.61 -0.28
C LEU A 30 17.17 0.17 0.39
N ASP A 31 17.50 -1.11 0.26
CA ASP A 31 18.71 -1.73 0.80
C ASP A 31 19.98 -1.33 0.04
N SER A 32 19.87 -1.03 -1.26
CA SER A 32 20.97 -0.50 -2.09
C SER A 32 21.16 1.01 -1.98
N HIS A 33 20.46 1.67 -1.05
CA HIS A 33 20.55 3.12 -0.83
C HIS A 33 20.17 3.97 -2.05
N TRP A 34 19.36 3.45 -2.98
CA TRP A 34 18.93 4.19 -4.18
C TRP A 34 17.87 5.26 -3.87
N TYR A 35 17.16 5.10 -2.76
CA TYR A 35 16.19 6.07 -2.26
C TYR A 35 16.08 5.96 -0.73
N HIS A 36 15.49 6.99 -0.11
CA HIS A 36 15.35 7.05 1.36
C HIS A 36 14.06 6.44 1.88
N ALA A 37 13.01 6.38 1.03
CA ALA A 37 11.69 5.91 1.41
C ALA A 37 10.89 5.39 0.21
N CYS A 38 10.12 4.32 0.43
CA CYS A 38 9.05 3.86 -0.47
C CYS A 38 7.68 4.18 0.16
N GLY A 39 6.87 5.00 -0.50
CA GLY A 39 5.50 5.27 -0.08
C GLY A 39 4.51 4.20 -0.52
N ASN A 40 3.31 4.22 0.07
CA ASN A 40 2.17 3.35 -0.22
C ASN A 40 2.35 1.90 0.25
N TYR A 41 3.11 1.68 1.32
CA TYR A 41 3.26 0.37 1.95
C TYR A 41 2.48 0.34 3.26
N PHE A 42 1.72 -0.75 3.44
CA PHE A 42 1.11 -1.06 4.72
C PHE A 42 2.15 -1.68 5.64
N HIS A 43 2.15 -1.22 6.90
CA HIS A 43 3.02 -1.73 7.95
C HIS A 43 2.49 -3.08 8.44
N THR A 44 2.92 -4.17 7.82
CA THR A 44 2.62 -5.53 8.29
C THR A 44 3.63 -5.97 9.36
N VAL A 45 3.31 -7.04 10.09
CA VAL A 45 4.26 -7.64 11.05
C VAL A 45 5.57 -7.99 10.35
N ASP A 46 5.49 -8.63 9.19
CA ASP A 46 6.66 -9.16 8.48
C ASP A 46 7.53 -8.03 7.92
N ARG A 47 6.92 -7.03 7.27
CA ARG A 47 7.69 -5.87 6.78
C ARG A 47 8.31 -5.06 7.91
N GLY A 48 7.64 -4.97 9.07
CA GLY A 48 8.18 -4.29 10.26
C GLY A 48 9.40 -4.99 10.89
N ARG A 49 9.65 -6.27 10.55
CA ARG A 49 10.88 -6.97 10.95
C ARG A 49 12.10 -6.48 10.18
N SER A 50 11.93 -6.09 8.92
CA SER A 50 13.04 -5.63 8.06
C SER A 50 13.14 -4.10 7.97
N TYR A 51 12.00 -3.40 7.92
CA TYR A 51 11.93 -1.96 7.68
C TYR A 51 11.27 -1.22 8.83
N ALA A 52 11.46 0.10 8.85
CA ALA A 52 10.68 1.01 9.68
C ALA A 52 9.61 1.70 8.84
N PHE A 53 8.54 2.13 9.49
CA PHE A 53 7.42 2.81 8.86
C PHE A 53 7.18 4.14 9.53
N ILE A 54 7.10 5.21 8.74
CA ILE A 54 6.87 6.57 9.22
C ILE A 54 5.78 7.27 8.40
N GLY A 55 5.17 8.29 8.98
CA GLY A 55 4.22 9.15 8.29
C GLY A 55 3.00 8.41 7.76
N ALA A 56 2.38 7.52 8.55
CA ALA A 56 1.14 6.86 8.14
C ALA A 56 0.07 7.89 7.75
N TYR A 57 -0.41 7.81 6.51
CA TYR A 57 -1.25 8.84 5.89
C TYR A 57 -2.59 8.31 5.37
N ALA A 58 -2.76 6.99 5.32
CA ALA A 58 -3.98 6.32 4.91
C ALA A 58 -4.31 5.16 5.84
N GLN A 59 -5.56 4.72 5.89
CA GLN A 59 -5.95 3.48 6.59
C GLN A 59 -5.81 2.27 5.66
N GLU A 60 -5.64 1.10 6.25
CA GLU A 60 -5.73 -0.18 5.53
C GLU A 60 -7.16 -0.36 4.99
N PRO A 61 -7.35 -0.69 3.70
CA PRO A 61 -8.67 -1.05 3.21
C PRO A 61 -9.09 -2.38 3.86
N PRO A 62 -10.34 -2.54 4.31
CA PRO A 62 -10.83 -3.82 4.82
C PRO A 62 -10.59 -4.95 3.85
N ALA A 63 -10.14 -6.10 4.33
CA ALA A 63 -10.03 -7.32 3.55
C ALA A 63 -11.00 -8.39 4.04
N PHE A 64 -11.37 -9.29 3.13
CA PHE A 64 -12.37 -10.32 3.34
C PHE A 64 -11.95 -11.60 2.65
N ILE A 65 -12.30 -12.74 3.24
CA ILE A 65 -12.40 -13.98 2.49
C ILE A 65 -13.66 -13.92 1.65
N CYS A 66 -13.54 -14.20 0.36
CA CYS A 66 -14.61 -14.06 -0.61
C CYS A 66 -14.82 -15.38 -1.36
N ALA A 67 -16.07 -15.79 -1.54
CA ALA A 67 -16.43 -16.87 -2.46
C ALA A 67 -17.05 -16.30 -3.75
N LYS A 68 -17.10 -17.14 -4.80
CA LYS A 68 -17.79 -16.82 -6.04
C LYS A 68 -19.26 -16.44 -5.76
N ALA A 69 -19.77 -15.42 -6.43
CA ALA A 69 -21.19 -15.08 -6.34
C ALA A 69 -22.07 -16.27 -6.80
N GLY A 70 -23.14 -16.54 -6.05
CA GLY A 70 -24.01 -17.69 -6.30
C GLY A 70 -23.47 -19.05 -5.82
N SER A 71 -22.26 -19.11 -5.24
CA SER A 71 -21.76 -20.34 -4.62
C SER A 71 -22.56 -20.74 -3.37
N SER A 72 -22.60 -22.05 -3.09
CA SER A 72 -23.19 -22.62 -1.86
C SER A 72 -22.34 -22.40 -0.60
N ILE A 73 -21.12 -21.86 -0.75
CA ILE A 73 -20.22 -21.57 0.37
C ILE A 73 -20.80 -20.38 1.17
N ASN A 74 -21.20 -20.64 2.41
CA ASN A 74 -21.80 -19.64 3.31
C ASN A 74 -20.89 -19.20 4.45
N SER A 75 -19.83 -19.96 4.72
CA SER A 75 -18.86 -19.69 5.77
C SER A 75 -17.46 -20.12 5.33
N VAL A 76 -16.46 -19.55 5.98
CA VAL A 76 -15.07 -19.99 5.82
C VAL A 76 -14.89 -21.31 6.57
N SER A 77 -14.32 -22.30 5.91
CA SER A 77 -14.00 -23.62 6.46
C SER A 77 -12.57 -23.98 6.06
N PRO A 78 -11.55 -23.42 6.75
CA PRO A 78 -10.17 -23.47 6.29
C PRO A 78 -9.70 -24.91 6.00
N ALA A 79 -9.94 -25.84 6.91
CA ALA A 79 -9.51 -27.24 6.79
C ALA A 79 -10.02 -27.97 5.53
N THR A 80 -11.09 -27.50 4.89
CA THR A 80 -11.66 -28.13 3.68
C THR A 80 -11.53 -27.29 2.42
N GLN A 81 -11.29 -25.98 2.56
CA GLN A 81 -11.26 -25.01 1.47
C GLN A 81 -9.85 -24.68 1.02
N THR A 82 -9.70 -24.43 -0.27
CA THR A 82 -8.53 -23.83 -0.88
C THR A 82 -8.70 -22.31 -0.95
N VAL A 83 -7.66 -21.57 -0.57
CA VAL A 83 -7.67 -20.09 -0.59
C VAL A 83 -6.67 -19.55 -1.60
N GLY A 84 -7.10 -18.61 -2.43
CA GLY A 84 -6.20 -17.80 -3.23
C GLY A 84 -5.75 -16.54 -2.48
N VAL A 85 -4.46 -16.22 -2.52
CA VAL A 85 -3.92 -14.95 -1.99
C VAL A 85 -2.99 -14.27 -2.98
N HIS A 86 -2.81 -12.96 -2.83
CA HIS A 86 -1.90 -12.17 -3.68
C HIS A 86 -0.50 -12.13 -3.07
N GLY A 87 0.49 -12.77 -3.70
CA GLY A 87 1.79 -13.05 -3.07
C GLY A 87 2.58 -11.82 -2.60
N SER A 88 2.53 -10.72 -3.35
CA SER A 88 3.22 -9.47 -3.02
C SER A 88 2.39 -8.45 -2.22
N PHE A 89 1.13 -8.76 -1.91
CA PHE A 89 0.23 -7.82 -1.24
C PHE A 89 0.27 -7.99 0.28
N TRP A 90 -0.36 -7.08 1.01
CA TRP A 90 -0.38 -7.12 2.47
C TRP A 90 -1.34 -8.20 3.04
N ILE A 91 -2.20 -8.78 2.18
CA ILE A 91 -3.08 -9.92 2.46
C ILE A 91 -2.43 -11.23 1.98
N ASN A 92 -1.31 -11.58 2.56
CA ASN A 92 -0.54 -12.77 2.20
C ASN A 92 -0.84 -13.96 3.15
N ASP A 93 -0.17 -15.08 2.90
CA ASP A 93 -0.26 -16.31 3.70
C ASP A 93 0.09 -16.06 5.18
N GLU A 94 1.11 -15.25 5.44
CA GLU A 94 1.50 -14.87 6.80
C GLU A 94 0.43 -14.07 7.54
N CYS A 95 -0.44 -13.36 6.82
CA CYS A 95 -1.64 -12.78 7.44
C CYS A 95 -2.65 -13.87 7.82
N ILE A 96 -2.93 -14.81 6.91
CA ILE A 96 -3.87 -15.91 7.14
C ILE A 96 -3.46 -16.73 8.37
N GLN A 97 -2.18 -17.07 8.49
CA GLN A 97 -1.64 -17.80 9.64
C GLN A 97 -1.81 -17.04 10.97
N ARG A 98 -1.66 -15.71 10.97
CA ARG A 98 -1.88 -14.87 12.18
C ARG A 98 -3.33 -14.78 12.63
N HIS A 99 -4.27 -15.18 11.79
CA HIS A 99 -5.69 -15.26 12.10
C HIS A 99 -6.15 -16.72 12.34
N ASP A 100 -5.21 -17.64 12.57
CA ASP A 100 -5.46 -19.06 12.85
C ASP A 100 -6.33 -19.75 11.78
N MET A 101 -6.22 -19.30 10.53
CA MET A 101 -6.96 -19.86 9.39
C MET A 101 -6.08 -20.86 8.64
N ASP A 102 -6.08 -22.12 9.08
CA ASP A 102 -5.31 -23.19 8.43
C ASP A 102 -6.06 -23.76 7.22
N PHE A 103 -5.89 -23.12 6.05
CA PHE A 103 -6.54 -23.55 4.82
C PHE A 103 -5.90 -24.84 4.28
N LYS A 104 -6.74 -25.75 3.75
CA LYS A 104 -6.31 -27.01 3.12
C LYS A 104 -5.15 -26.79 2.12
N LYS A 105 -5.22 -25.68 1.38
CA LYS A 105 -4.16 -25.24 0.48
C LYS A 105 -4.24 -23.73 0.27
N VAL A 106 -3.10 -23.06 0.35
CA VAL A 106 -2.94 -21.66 -0.05
C VAL A 106 -2.34 -21.61 -1.46
N ILE A 107 -3.01 -20.90 -2.38
CA ILE A 107 -2.58 -20.73 -3.77
C ILE A 107 -2.18 -19.27 -3.98
N LEU A 108 -0.90 -19.05 -4.26
CA LEU A 108 -0.36 -17.73 -4.56
C LEU A 108 -0.68 -17.33 -6.00
N LYS A 109 -1.18 -16.12 -6.18
CA LYS A 109 -1.38 -15.49 -7.48
C LYS A 109 -0.63 -14.15 -7.55
N ASN A 110 -0.29 -13.74 -8.77
CA ASN A 110 0.52 -12.54 -9.02
C ASN A 110 -0.31 -11.27 -9.23
N SER A 111 -1.63 -11.41 -9.39
CA SER A 111 -2.55 -10.29 -9.55
C SER A 111 -3.94 -10.60 -9.00
N PHE A 112 -4.72 -9.56 -8.70
CA PHE A 112 -6.13 -9.71 -8.36
C PHE A 112 -6.99 -10.24 -9.50
N ALA A 113 -6.59 -9.97 -10.75
CA ALA A 113 -7.26 -10.53 -11.93
C ALA A 113 -7.10 -12.06 -11.99
N ASP A 114 -5.91 -12.58 -11.66
CA ASP A 114 -5.66 -14.01 -11.60
C ASP A 114 -6.43 -14.69 -10.45
N LEU A 115 -6.55 -14.01 -9.30
CA LEU A 115 -7.39 -14.50 -8.19
C LEU A 115 -8.87 -14.58 -8.58
N ARG A 116 -9.37 -13.55 -9.26
CA ARG A 116 -10.74 -13.53 -9.77
C ARG A 116 -10.97 -14.66 -10.75
N SER A 117 -10.07 -14.85 -11.72
CA SER A 117 -10.16 -15.95 -12.68
C SER A 117 -10.11 -17.32 -12.01
N ALA A 118 -9.24 -17.51 -11.03
CA ALA A 118 -9.15 -18.76 -10.27
C ALA A 118 -10.44 -19.05 -9.48
N LEU A 119 -11.04 -18.03 -8.87
CA LEU A 119 -12.30 -18.15 -8.16
C LEU A 119 -13.49 -18.43 -9.11
N ASP A 120 -13.49 -17.79 -10.28
CA ASP A 120 -14.54 -17.98 -11.30
C ASP A 120 -14.48 -19.36 -11.95
N THR A 121 -13.28 -19.92 -12.16
CA THR A 121 -13.05 -21.25 -12.73
C THR A 121 -13.17 -22.38 -11.72
N GLY A 122 -13.19 -22.08 -10.41
CA GLY A 122 -13.20 -23.07 -9.34
C GLY A 122 -11.84 -23.70 -9.08
N GLU A 123 -10.74 -23.07 -9.51
CA GLU A 123 -9.37 -23.48 -9.14
C GLU A 123 -9.12 -23.27 -7.63
N ILE A 124 -9.76 -22.24 -7.06
CA ILE A 124 -9.80 -21.95 -5.62
C ILE A 124 -11.24 -21.87 -5.13
N ASP A 125 -11.50 -22.27 -3.89
CA ASP A 125 -12.83 -22.22 -3.27
C ASP A 125 -13.17 -20.80 -2.80
N VAL A 126 -12.16 -20.12 -2.24
CA VAL A 126 -12.27 -18.76 -1.73
C VAL A 126 -11.02 -17.94 -2.09
N ALA A 127 -11.14 -16.61 -2.11
CA ALA A 127 -10.03 -15.70 -2.32
C ALA A 127 -9.94 -14.68 -1.18
N PHE A 128 -8.73 -14.34 -0.74
CA PHE A 128 -8.51 -13.26 0.19
C PHE A 128 -8.30 -11.95 -0.57
N LEU A 129 -9.29 -11.05 -0.49
CA LEU A 129 -9.36 -9.84 -1.32
C LEU A 129 -9.56 -8.59 -0.47
N PRO A 130 -8.96 -7.44 -0.83
CA PRO A 130 -9.34 -6.16 -0.25
C PRO A 130 -10.73 -5.75 -0.78
N GLU A 131 -11.42 -4.87 -0.05
CA GLU A 131 -12.78 -4.41 -0.36
C GLU A 131 -12.98 -4.02 -1.83
N ASN A 132 -12.05 -3.26 -2.40
CA ASN A 132 -12.15 -2.74 -3.76
C ASN A 132 -12.07 -3.83 -4.83
N GLU A 133 -11.46 -4.98 -4.51
CA GLU A 133 -11.37 -6.13 -5.41
C GLU A 133 -12.47 -7.17 -5.10
N ALA A 134 -13.17 -7.04 -3.97
CA ALA A 134 -14.26 -7.92 -3.57
C ALA A 134 -15.58 -7.66 -4.34
N GLY A 135 -15.60 -6.68 -5.25
CA GLY A 135 -16.78 -6.32 -6.05
C GLY A 135 -17.27 -7.46 -6.94
N GLY A 136 -18.52 -7.87 -6.73
CA GLY A 136 -19.14 -9.00 -7.46
C GLY A 136 -18.88 -10.37 -6.83
N PHE A 137 -18.26 -10.43 -5.65
CA PHE A 137 -18.08 -11.66 -4.88
C PHE A 137 -18.90 -11.65 -3.59
N LYS A 138 -19.11 -12.85 -3.04
CA LYS A 138 -19.76 -13.03 -1.75
C LYS A 138 -18.71 -12.99 -0.64
N LYS A 139 -18.74 -11.94 0.18
CA LYS A 139 -17.88 -11.84 1.37
C LYS A 139 -18.33 -12.84 2.43
N LEU A 140 -17.35 -13.53 3.03
CA LEU A 140 -17.55 -14.51 4.08
C LEU A 140 -16.95 -14.00 5.38
N GLY A 141 -17.71 -14.07 6.47
CA GLY A 141 -17.24 -13.71 7.80
C GLY A 141 -17.01 -12.21 8.01
N SER A 142 -16.15 -11.90 8.99
CA SER A 142 -15.81 -10.54 9.40
C SER A 142 -14.66 -9.95 8.57
N VAL A 143 -14.47 -8.63 8.69
CA VAL A 143 -13.28 -7.94 8.18
C VAL A 143 -12.02 -8.53 8.80
N ILE A 144 -11.00 -8.74 7.99
CA ILE A 144 -9.67 -9.17 8.40
C ILE A 144 -8.71 -7.99 8.21
N SER A 145 -7.94 -7.68 9.24
CA SER A 145 -6.86 -6.68 9.20
C SER A 145 -5.52 -7.39 9.34
N CYS A 146 -4.58 -7.07 8.46
CA CYS A 146 -3.27 -7.70 8.42
C CYS A 146 -2.14 -6.71 8.76
N ALA A 147 -2.41 -5.42 8.62
CA ALA A 147 -1.49 -4.34 8.88
C ALA A 147 -1.62 -3.83 10.32
N LYS A 148 -0.49 -3.53 10.95
CA LYS A 148 -0.41 -2.84 12.24
C LYS A 148 -0.88 -1.40 12.14
N THR A 149 -0.57 -0.76 11.00
CA THR A 149 -0.99 0.60 10.67
C THR A 149 -1.31 0.67 9.19
N GLY A 150 -2.08 1.68 8.77
CA GLY A 150 -2.38 1.87 7.36
C GLY A 150 -1.18 2.33 6.52
N ALA A 151 -1.44 2.79 5.29
CA ALA A 151 -0.37 3.07 4.33
C ALA A 151 0.55 4.19 4.84
N ALA A 152 1.85 3.95 4.72
CA ALA A 152 2.91 4.77 5.25
C ALA A 152 4.13 4.77 4.31
N PHE A 153 5.17 5.48 4.71
CA PHE A 153 6.47 5.44 4.07
C PHE A 153 7.34 4.38 4.75
N MET A 154 7.70 3.35 3.99
CA MET A 154 8.65 2.32 4.39
C MET A 154 10.08 2.84 4.18
N ILE A 155 10.89 2.80 5.22
CA ILE A 155 12.27 3.28 5.24
C ILE A 155 13.19 2.21 5.84
N ARG A 156 14.49 2.29 5.57
CA ARG A 156 15.47 1.49 6.32
C ARG A 156 15.47 1.89 7.79
N LYS A 157 15.73 0.92 8.68
CA LYS A 157 15.71 1.14 10.14
C LYS A 157 16.79 2.12 10.62
N ASP A 158 17.95 2.15 9.97
CA ASP A 158 19.04 3.09 10.25
C ASP A 158 18.71 4.56 9.92
N MET A 159 17.63 4.79 9.15
CA MET A 159 17.19 6.14 8.75
C MET A 159 16.14 6.75 9.68
N VAL A 160 15.63 6.01 10.68
CA VAL A 160 14.52 6.46 11.54
C VAL A 160 14.82 7.81 12.18
N ASP A 161 15.99 7.97 12.80
CA ASP A 161 16.39 9.21 13.48
C ASP A 161 16.56 10.38 12.50
N LYS A 162 17.09 10.09 11.30
CA LYS A 162 17.29 11.09 10.24
C LYS A 162 15.99 11.53 9.58
N MET A 163 14.93 10.72 9.67
CA MET A 163 13.65 10.94 8.99
C MET A 163 12.52 11.38 9.94
N GLN A 164 12.80 11.65 11.21
CA GLN A 164 11.77 12.10 12.16
C GLN A 164 11.13 13.44 11.75
N TRP A 165 11.88 14.34 11.09
CA TRP A 165 11.33 15.60 10.58
C TRP A 165 10.23 15.35 9.54
N PHE A 166 10.45 14.36 8.67
CA PHE A 166 9.51 13.99 7.63
C PHE A 166 8.24 13.38 8.22
N ASP A 167 8.38 12.48 9.21
CA ASP A 167 7.24 11.93 9.95
C ASP A 167 6.37 13.03 10.59
N ARG A 168 7.00 13.99 11.27
CA ARG A 168 6.29 15.15 11.85
C ARG A 168 5.59 15.98 10.79
N ALA A 169 6.23 16.18 9.65
CA ALA A 169 5.68 16.98 8.57
C ALA A 169 4.48 16.30 7.91
N VAL A 170 4.54 14.99 7.63
CA VAL A 170 3.39 14.22 7.13
C VAL A 170 2.24 14.25 8.13
N LYS A 171 2.51 14.04 9.43
CA LYS A 171 1.48 14.13 10.49
C LYS A 171 0.80 15.49 10.57
N ARG A 172 1.49 16.58 10.23
CA ARG A 172 0.90 17.92 10.12
C ARG A 172 0.09 18.05 8.83
N LEU A 173 0.66 17.63 7.70
CA LEU A 173 0.03 17.67 6.38
C LEU A 173 -1.34 16.99 6.39
N ILE A 174 -1.44 15.77 6.93
CA ILE A 174 -2.70 15.01 6.91
C ILE A 174 -3.86 15.66 7.69
N ARG A 175 -3.56 16.69 8.50
CA ARG A 175 -4.56 17.47 9.25
C ARG A 175 -5.05 18.71 8.49
N THR A 176 -4.41 19.07 7.37
CA THR A 176 -4.74 20.29 6.62
C THR A 176 -5.94 20.09 5.71
N ARG A 177 -6.58 21.21 5.32
CA ARG A 177 -7.65 21.20 4.30
C ARG A 177 -7.11 20.86 2.92
N ASP A 178 -5.86 21.21 2.64
CA ASP A 178 -5.24 20.92 1.35
C ASP A 178 -5.03 19.43 1.15
N PHE A 179 -4.60 18.71 2.18
CA PHE A 179 -4.53 17.25 2.12
C PHE A 179 -5.90 16.65 1.82
N LYS A 180 -6.96 17.07 2.54
CA LYS A 180 -8.33 16.63 2.25
C LYS A 180 -8.75 16.91 0.81
N ARG A 181 -8.43 18.09 0.27
CA ARG A 181 -8.71 18.46 -1.12
C ARG A 181 -7.95 17.57 -2.11
N MET A 182 -6.69 17.24 -1.83
CA MET A 182 -5.91 16.30 -2.64
C MET A 182 -6.55 14.91 -2.66
N CYS A 183 -7.05 14.43 -1.53
CA CYS A 183 -7.76 13.16 -1.43
C CYS A 183 -9.05 13.15 -2.25
N GLN A 184 -9.89 14.18 -2.09
CA GLN A 184 -11.14 14.33 -2.85
C GLN A 184 -10.87 14.39 -4.35
N ASN A 185 -9.87 15.17 -4.77
CA ASN A 185 -9.49 15.24 -6.18
C ASN A 185 -9.02 13.89 -6.72
N ALA A 186 -8.28 13.11 -5.92
CA ALA A 186 -7.84 11.78 -6.35
C ALA A 186 -9.03 10.79 -6.45
N GLU A 187 -10.00 10.90 -5.54
CA GLU A 187 -11.26 10.15 -5.58
C GLU A 187 -12.07 10.43 -6.84
N THR A 188 -12.31 11.70 -7.14
CA THR A 188 -13.10 12.11 -8.31
C THR A 188 -12.41 11.74 -9.62
N ASN A 189 -11.09 11.92 -9.72
CA ASN A 189 -10.39 11.79 -10.99
C ASN A 189 -9.91 10.37 -11.31
N TYR A 190 -9.75 9.51 -10.30
CA TYR A 190 -9.11 8.20 -10.48
C TYR A 190 -9.92 7.02 -9.94
N ALA A 191 -11.21 7.23 -9.58
CA ALA A 191 -12.08 6.23 -8.98
C ALA A 191 -11.43 5.52 -7.77
N ALA A 192 -10.55 6.24 -7.09
CA ALA A 192 -9.70 5.70 -6.08
C ALA A 192 -10.10 6.32 -4.76
N ALA A 193 -10.71 5.56 -3.86
CA ALA A 193 -10.89 6.01 -2.48
C ALA A 193 -9.49 6.41 -1.98
N VAL A 194 -9.15 7.66 -1.69
CA VAL A 194 -7.73 8.05 -1.48
C VAL A 194 -7.46 8.55 -0.07
N CYS A 195 -8.34 9.33 0.53
CA CYS A 195 -8.19 9.66 1.95
C CYS A 195 -9.36 10.40 2.55
N ASN A 196 -9.95 9.80 3.58
CA ASN A 196 -10.98 10.43 4.35
C ASN A 196 -10.96 9.76 5.77
N ARG A 197 -11.60 10.33 6.80
CA ARG A 197 -11.85 9.71 8.14
C ARG A 197 -13.30 10.05 8.57
N PRO A 198 -14.04 9.23 9.36
CA PRO A 198 -13.60 8.20 10.32
C PRO A 198 -13.82 6.73 9.89
N THR A 199 -14.22 6.45 8.65
CA THR A 199 -14.57 5.09 8.18
C THR A 199 -13.91 4.72 6.84
N LEU A 200 -12.68 5.18 6.59
CA LEU A 200 -12.33 5.52 5.21
C LEU A 200 -11.13 4.79 4.61
N LYS A 201 -11.50 4.07 3.55
CA LYS A 201 -10.71 3.18 2.70
C LYS A 201 -9.91 4.03 1.71
N CYS A 202 -8.65 3.65 1.49
CA CYS A 202 -7.70 4.43 0.69
C CYS A 202 -6.86 3.50 -0.21
N TRP A 203 -6.93 3.59 -1.54
CA TRP A 203 -5.94 3.09 -2.48
C TRP A 203 -5.96 3.75 -3.88
N THR A 204 -4.82 4.27 -4.35
CA THR A 204 -4.44 4.29 -5.78
C THR A 204 -3.17 3.49 -5.98
N SER A 205 -2.95 3.03 -7.21
CA SER A 205 -1.71 2.43 -7.72
C SER A 205 -0.60 3.46 -8.04
N ARG A 206 -0.68 4.70 -7.52
CA ARG A 206 0.33 5.77 -7.73
C ARG A 206 1.13 6.02 -6.45
N HIS A 207 2.45 5.94 -6.57
CA HIS A 207 3.39 5.81 -5.46
C HIS A 207 4.13 7.13 -5.21
N TRP A 208 4.40 7.43 -3.93
CA TRP A 208 5.17 8.59 -3.47
C TRP A 208 6.58 8.12 -3.10
N GLN A 209 7.63 8.79 -3.60
CA GLN A 209 9.03 8.43 -3.30
C GLN A 209 9.86 9.67 -2.98
N LEU A 210 10.88 9.55 -2.12
CA LEU A 210 11.83 10.62 -1.80
C LEU A 210 13.23 10.23 -2.30
N ALA A 211 13.78 11.02 -3.23
CA ALA A 211 15.10 10.80 -3.82
C ALA A 211 16.24 11.43 -2.98
N VAL A 212 17.48 10.96 -3.22
CA VAL A 212 18.72 11.51 -2.66
C VAL A 212 19.27 12.58 -3.62
N ASP A 213 19.78 13.71 -3.09
CA ASP A 213 20.52 14.70 -3.88
C ASP A 213 21.80 14.07 -4.46
N GLY A 214 22.00 14.14 -5.78
CA GLY A 214 23.33 13.90 -6.39
C GLY A 214 23.44 13.15 -7.74
N SER A 215 22.40 12.53 -8.31
CA SER A 215 22.47 11.93 -9.66
C SER A 215 21.08 11.76 -10.30
N PRO A 216 20.88 12.00 -11.63
CA PRO A 216 19.58 11.83 -12.30
C PRO A 216 19.40 10.37 -12.78
N PRO A 217 18.16 9.85 -13.06
CA PRO A 217 16.95 10.62 -13.39
C PRO A 217 15.54 10.16 -12.87
N ALA A 218 14.58 11.10 -12.93
CA ALA A 218 13.19 11.20 -12.41
C ALA A 218 12.10 10.17 -12.90
N ALA A 219 10.84 10.06 -12.38
CA ALA A 219 9.93 10.97 -11.67
C ALA A 219 8.87 10.25 -10.77
N TYR A 220 8.49 10.86 -9.63
CA TYR A 220 7.12 11.25 -9.17
C TYR A 220 7.24 11.69 -7.69
N VAL A 221 7.51 12.99 -7.48
CA VAL A 221 7.29 13.66 -6.19
C VAL A 221 6.21 14.69 -6.45
N ILE A 222 4.95 14.31 -6.28
CA ILE A 222 3.89 15.32 -6.13
C ILE A 222 3.91 15.78 -4.67
N ALA A 223 3.64 17.06 -4.44
CA ALA A 223 3.20 17.71 -3.21
C ALA A 223 3.79 17.30 -1.84
N VAL A 224 5.12 17.30 -1.69
CA VAL A 224 5.70 17.54 -0.37
C VAL A 224 6.47 18.86 -0.36
N SER A 225 7.26 19.18 -1.39
CA SER A 225 8.11 20.40 -1.36
C SER A 225 7.33 21.72 -1.30
N THR A 226 6.27 21.91 -2.10
CA THR A 226 5.47 23.14 -2.10
C THR A 226 4.73 23.34 -0.77
N VAL A 227 4.34 22.25 -0.13
CA VAL A 227 3.61 22.31 1.13
C VAL A 227 4.56 22.52 2.31
N LEU A 228 5.76 21.93 2.28
CA LEU A 228 6.77 22.14 3.32
C LEU A 228 7.34 23.56 3.33
N SER A 229 7.50 24.20 2.16
CA SER A 229 7.93 25.60 2.07
C SER A 229 6.91 26.56 2.71
N ASP A 230 5.61 26.27 2.56
CA ASP A 230 4.54 27.08 3.16
C ASP A 230 4.41 26.87 4.68
N PHE A 231 4.97 25.76 5.21
CA PHE A 231 4.94 25.43 6.64
C PHE A 231 6.21 25.81 7.43
N GLY A 232 7.15 26.55 6.82
CA GLY A 232 8.32 27.09 7.52
C GLY A 232 9.24 26.02 8.13
N VAL A 233 9.19 24.79 7.62
CA VAL A 233 10.10 23.72 8.02
C VAL A 233 11.42 23.96 7.29
N LYS A 234 12.40 24.52 8.01
CA LYS A 234 13.79 24.65 7.56
C LYS A 234 14.49 23.31 7.52
#